data_AF-A0A1S1GUY7-F1
#
_entry.id   AF-A0A1S1GUY7-F1
#
_cell.length_a   1.000
_cell.length_b   1.000
_cell.length_c   1.000
_cell.angle_alpha   90.00
_cell.angle_beta   90.00
_cell.angle_gamma   90.00
#
_symmetry.space_group_name_H-M   'P 1'
#
loop_
_entity.id
_entity.type
_entity.pdbx_description
1 polymer ?
#
loop_
_entity_poly.entity_id
_entity_poly.type
_entity_poly.pdbx_seq_one_letter_code
_entity_poly.pdbx_strand_id
1 'polypeptide(L)'
;MKRDNFYYLLVVVMLVGFGFLQFERGFFWAKEQNDILGDSEFYVALHHIMPIWVWGIFGMLFSIFIIISPFFLPKQKINNLFNIFLVIGGCGNAIFYFFMTSASVFNAINWLTPLQFATYTMINVVLAFFGGAEYVKRK
;
A
#
# COMPACT_ATOMS: atom_id res chain seq x y z
N MET A 1 -14.57 25.45 11.26
CA MET A 1 -13.14 25.84 11.20
C MET A 1 -12.23 24.99 12.10
N LYS A 2 -12.34 24.99 13.44
CA LYS A 2 -11.46 24.13 14.29
C LYS A 2 -11.69 22.63 14.08
N ARG A 3 -12.95 22.21 13.88
CA ARG A 3 -13.32 20.78 13.71
C ARG A 3 -12.83 20.19 12.39
N ASP A 4 -12.93 20.96 11.31
CA ASP A 4 -12.51 20.54 9.97
C ASP A 4 -10.99 20.38 9.89
N ASN A 5 -10.25 21.24 10.59
CA ASN A 5 -8.80 21.14 10.70
C ASN A 5 -8.35 19.91 11.50
N PHE A 6 -9.08 19.55 12.56
CA PHE A 6 -8.79 18.34 13.32
C PHE A 6 -8.98 17.07 12.49
N TYR A 7 -10.10 16.94 11.76
CA TYR A 7 -10.33 15.79 10.89
C TYR A 7 -9.30 15.70 9.76
N TYR A 8 -8.92 16.84 9.18
CA TYR A 8 -7.84 16.89 8.20
C TYR A 8 -6.53 16.34 8.76
N LEU A 9 -6.09 16.83 9.93
CA LEU A 9 -4.87 16.35 10.59
C LEU A 9 -4.94 14.86 10.93
N LEU A 10 -6.10 14.37 11.37
CA LEU A 10 -6.30 12.95 11.64
C LEU A 10 -6.12 12.10 10.38
N VAL A 11 -6.70 12.53 9.25
CA VAL A 11 -6.54 11.85 7.96
C VAL A 11 -5.08 11.87 7.49
N VAL A 12 -4.39 13.00 7.65
CA VAL A 12 -2.95 13.12 7.34
C VAL A 12 -2.16 12.10 8.17
N VAL A 13 -2.33 12.08 9.49
CA VAL A 13 -1.60 11.16 10.37
C VAL A 13 -1.90 9.70 10.03
N MET A 14 -3.16 9.35 9.79
CA MET A 14 -3.55 7.98 9.45
C MET A 14 -2.97 7.53 8.11
N LEU A 15 -3.08 8.33 7.05
CA LEU A 15 -2.59 7.96 5.72
C LEU A 15 -1.06 7.97 5.64
N VAL A 16 -0.41 8.94 6.28
CA VAL A 16 1.06 9.00 6.36
C VAL A 16 1.59 7.82 7.17
N GLY A 17 1.05 7.57 8.37
CA GLY A 17 1.46 6.45 9.21
C GLY A 17 1.23 5.10 8.53
N PHE A 18 0.06 4.91 7.91
CA PHE A 18 -0.24 3.71 7.15
C PHE A 18 0.74 3.53 5.97
N GLY A 19 0.96 4.58 5.18
CA GLY A 19 1.91 4.54 4.07
C GLY A 19 3.34 4.26 4.51
N PHE A 20 3.78 4.75 5.68
CA PHE A 20 5.10 4.42 6.23
C PHE A 20 5.24 2.95 6.61
N LEU A 21 4.24 2.36 7.28
CA LEU A 21 4.24 0.92 7.57
C LEU A 21 4.39 0.07 6.29
N GLN A 22 3.80 0.55 5.20
CA GLN A 22 3.90 -0.11 3.90
C GLN A 22 5.24 0.11 3.23
N PHE A 23 5.78 1.32 3.34
CA PHE A 23 7.09 1.68 2.81
C PHE A 23 8.19 0.84 3.47
N GLU A 24 8.19 0.70 4.80
CA GLU A 24 9.16 -0.10 5.54
C GLU A 24 9.16 -1.56 5.06
N ARG A 25 7.97 -2.10 4.75
CA ARG A 25 7.84 -3.46 4.22
C ARG A 25 8.41 -3.57 2.79
N GLY A 26 8.14 -2.60 1.93
CA GLY A 26 8.74 -2.51 0.60
C GLY A 26 10.26 -2.41 0.66
N PHE A 27 10.78 -1.62 1.60
CA PHE A 27 12.21 -1.47 1.84
C PHE A 27 12.85 -2.77 2.32
N PHE A 28 12.21 -3.49 3.24
CA PHE A 28 12.66 -4.82 3.67
C PHE A 28 12.77 -5.79 2.49
N TRP A 29 11.76 -5.81 1.61
CA TRP A 29 11.79 -6.62 0.38
C TRP A 29 12.89 -6.22 -0.62
N ALA A 30 13.18 -4.92 -0.71
CA ALA A 30 14.25 -4.42 -1.56
C ALA A 30 15.65 -4.83 -1.07
N LYS A 31 15.83 -4.94 0.25
CA LYS A 31 17.15 -5.16 0.88
C LYS A 31 17.43 -6.63 1.19
N GLU A 32 16.49 -7.33 1.83
CA GLU A 32 16.71 -8.68 2.39
C GLU A 32 16.24 -9.78 1.41
N GLN A 33 16.67 -9.69 0.15
CA GLN A 33 16.21 -10.60 -0.91
C GLN A 33 16.52 -12.08 -0.60
N ASN A 34 17.72 -12.37 -0.10
CA ASN A 34 18.18 -13.76 0.08
C ASN A 34 17.39 -14.48 1.16
N ASP A 35 17.00 -13.76 2.21
CA ASP A 35 16.17 -14.30 3.29
C ASP A 35 14.74 -14.58 2.78
N ILE A 36 14.18 -13.66 1.98
CA ILE A 36 12.81 -13.81 1.45
C ILE A 36 12.71 -14.97 0.44
N LEU A 37 13.74 -15.20 -0.37
CA LEU A 37 13.74 -16.33 -1.30
C LEU A 37 13.73 -17.70 -0.59
N GLY A 38 14.26 -17.76 0.63
CA GLY A 38 14.23 -18.96 1.47
C GLY A 38 12.88 -19.23 2.13
N ASP A 39 12.01 -18.22 2.22
CA ASP A 39 10.76 -18.31 2.97
C ASP A 39 9.65 -19.06 2.23
N SER A 40 9.62 -19.08 0.89
CA SER A 40 8.50 -19.68 0.17
C SER A 40 8.81 -20.01 -1.30
N GLU A 41 8.38 -21.19 -1.76
CA GLU A 41 8.42 -21.54 -3.20
C GLU A 41 7.65 -20.53 -4.08
N PHE A 42 6.61 -19.89 -3.52
CA PHE A 42 5.90 -18.82 -4.20
C PHE A 42 6.80 -17.60 -4.45
N TYR A 43 7.65 -17.23 -3.51
CA TYR A 43 8.59 -16.12 -3.69
C TYR A 43 9.67 -16.45 -4.71
N VAL A 44 10.12 -17.70 -4.79
CA VAL A 44 11.01 -18.17 -5.86
C VAL A 44 10.33 -18.08 -7.23
N ALA A 45 9.08 -18.53 -7.34
CA ALA A 45 8.30 -18.39 -8.57
C ALA A 45 8.09 -16.91 -8.96
N LEU A 46 7.78 -16.05 -7.99
CA LEU A 46 7.63 -14.61 -8.19
C LEU A 46 8.95 -13.96 -8.63
N HIS A 47 10.08 -14.40 -8.07
CA HIS A 47 11.43 -13.97 -8.44
C HIS A 47 11.77 -14.29 -9.90
N HIS A 48 11.32 -15.44 -10.41
CA HIS A 48 11.51 -15.81 -11.81
C HIS A 48 10.75 -14.89 -12.78
N ILE A 49 9.61 -14.34 -12.37
CA ILE A 49 8.89 -13.32 -13.16
C ILE A 49 9.65 -12.01 -13.13
N MET A 50 10.02 -11.57 -11.93
CA MET A 50 10.78 -10.35 -11.70
C MET A 50 11.47 -10.42 -10.33
N PRO A 51 12.74 -9.96 -10.20
CA PRO A 51 13.45 -10.06 -8.94
C PRO A 51 12.71 -9.41 -7.77
N ILE A 52 12.74 -10.06 -6.60
CA ILE A 52 12.04 -9.63 -5.37
C ILE A 52 12.36 -8.19 -4.99
N TRP A 53 13.61 -7.76 -5.18
CA TRP A 53 14.00 -6.39 -4.86
C TRP A 53 13.19 -5.35 -5.66
N VAL A 54 12.84 -5.66 -6.91
CA VAL A 54 12.04 -4.77 -7.78
C VAL A 54 10.60 -4.70 -7.27
N TRP A 55 10.02 -5.82 -6.82
CA TRP A 55 8.71 -5.81 -6.15
C TRP A 55 8.74 -4.94 -4.89
N GLY A 56 9.82 -5.00 -4.11
CA GLY A 56 10.05 -4.11 -2.97
C GLY A 56 10.05 -2.63 -3.36
N ILE A 57 10.74 -2.27 -4.45
CA ILE A 57 10.74 -0.89 -4.98
C ILE A 57 9.34 -0.45 -5.39
N PHE A 58 8.56 -1.32 -6.06
CA PHE A 58 7.18 -0.99 -6.39
C PHE A 58 6.34 -0.75 -5.14
N GLY A 59 6.45 -1.61 -4.13
CA GLY A 59 5.79 -1.42 -2.83
C GLY A 59 6.14 -0.08 -2.18
N MET A 60 7.43 0.31 -2.21
CA MET A 60 7.86 1.63 -1.72
C MET A 60 7.24 2.78 -2.53
N LEU A 61 7.28 2.69 -3.87
CA LEU A 61 6.76 3.72 -4.77
C LEU A 61 5.25 3.95 -4.57
N PHE A 62 4.48 2.86 -4.48
CA PHE A 62 3.04 2.94 -4.22
C PHE A 62 2.72 3.49 -2.83
N SER A 63 3.54 3.17 -1.84
CA SER A 63 3.43 3.71 -0.48
C SER A 63 3.68 5.21 -0.45
N ILE A 64 4.64 5.72 -1.23
CA ILE A 64 4.90 7.17 -1.36
C ILE A 64 3.66 7.90 -1.90
N PHE A 65 2.93 7.33 -2.88
CA PHE A 65 1.69 7.95 -3.36
C PHE A 65 0.65 8.08 -2.24
N ILE A 66 0.51 7.08 -1.38
CA ILE A 66 -0.40 7.14 -0.21
C ILE A 66 0.08 8.21 0.78
N ILE A 67 1.37 8.25 1.12
CA ILE A 67 1.97 9.22 2.06
C ILE A 67 1.74 10.66 1.61
N ILE A 68 1.92 10.94 0.31
CA ILE A 68 1.80 12.29 -0.22
C ILE A 68 0.33 12.65 -0.48
N SER A 69 -0.56 11.68 -0.72
CA SER A 69 -1.97 11.93 -1.01
C SER A 69 -2.67 12.93 -0.06
N PRO A 70 -2.63 12.80 1.29
CA PRO A 70 -3.40 13.67 2.18
C PRO A 70 -3.06 15.15 2.07
N PHE A 71 -1.85 15.53 1.64
CA PHE A 71 -1.48 16.94 1.47
C PHE A 71 -2.26 17.64 0.34
N PHE A 72 -2.88 16.86 -0.56
CA PHE A 72 -3.75 17.37 -1.62
C PHE A 72 -5.24 17.42 -1.22
N LEU A 73 -5.61 16.84 -0.07
CA LEU A 73 -6.99 16.82 0.42
C LEU A 73 -7.63 18.22 0.54
N PRO A 74 -6.94 19.30 1.01
CA PRO A 74 -7.54 20.62 1.08
C PRO A 74 -7.89 21.18 -0.30
N LYS A 75 -7.15 20.78 -1.33
CA LYS A 75 -7.34 21.19 -2.73
C LYS A 75 -8.21 20.22 -3.51
N GLN A 76 -8.77 19.19 -2.87
CA GLN A 76 -9.57 18.16 -3.54
C GLN A 76 -10.74 18.78 -4.33
N LYS A 77 -11.34 19.88 -3.83
CA LYS A 77 -12.43 20.61 -4.54
C LYS A 77 -12.01 21.20 -5.89
N ILE A 78 -10.72 21.41 -6.12
CA ILE A 78 -10.17 22.10 -7.29
C ILE A 78 -9.38 21.12 -8.18
N ASN A 79 -8.75 20.09 -7.60
CA ASN A 79 -8.07 19.06 -8.36
C ASN A 79 -8.34 17.64 -7.81
N ASN A 80 -8.10 16.65 -8.67
CA ASN A 80 -8.31 15.25 -8.34
C ASN A 80 -7.03 14.51 -7.91
N LEU A 81 -5.92 15.20 -7.60
CA LEU A 81 -4.64 14.56 -7.24
C LEU A 81 -4.75 13.69 -6.00
N PHE A 82 -5.49 14.13 -4.97
CA PHE A 82 -5.76 13.29 -3.79
C PHE A 82 -6.38 11.94 -4.19
N ASN A 83 -7.42 11.98 -5.02
CA ASN A 83 -8.14 10.80 -5.49
C ASN A 83 -7.24 9.91 -6.38
N ILE A 84 -6.50 10.51 -7.31
CA ILE A 84 -5.60 9.79 -8.22
C ILE A 84 -4.48 9.09 -7.44
N PHE A 85 -3.86 9.76 -6.47
CA PHE A 85 -2.79 9.17 -5.67
C PHE A 85 -3.30 8.04 -4.77
N LEU A 86 -4.52 8.16 -4.22
CA LEU A 86 -5.16 7.05 -3.52
C LEU A 86 -5.44 5.84 -4.41
N VAL A 87 -5.89 6.07 -5.66
CA VAL A 87 -6.13 4.98 -6.63
C VAL A 87 -4.83 4.28 -6.99
N ILE A 88 -3.80 5.04 -7.39
CA ILE A 88 -2.53 4.47 -7.84
C ILE A 88 -1.83 3.76 -6.68
N GLY A 89 -1.70 4.43 -5.53
CA GLY A 89 -1.07 3.86 -4.34
C GLY A 89 -1.84 2.67 -3.79
N GLY A 90 -3.17 2.77 -3.68
CA GLY A 90 -4.04 1.71 -3.21
C GLY A 90 -4.05 0.49 -4.13
N CYS A 91 -4.23 0.64 -5.44
CA CYS A 91 -4.20 -0.50 -6.36
C CYS A 91 -2.83 -1.18 -6.36
N GLY A 92 -1.75 -0.40 -6.43
CA GLY A 92 -0.40 -0.95 -6.46
C GLY A 92 -0.05 -1.71 -5.18
N ASN A 93 -0.30 -1.12 -4.01
CA ASN A 93 -0.06 -1.80 -2.73
C ASN A 93 -1.04 -2.95 -2.48
N ALA A 94 -2.28 -2.92 -2.98
CA ALA A 94 -3.19 -4.05 -2.88
C ALA A 94 -2.61 -5.28 -3.59
N ILE A 95 -2.11 -5.12 -4.82
CA ILE A 95 -1.47 -6.22 -5.56
C ILE A 95 -0.23 -6.74 -4.82
N PHE A 96 0.61 -5.83 -4.35
CA PHE A 96 1.83 -6.17 -3.60
C PHE A 96 1.52 -6.99 -2.33
N TYR A 97 0.61 -6.51 -1.48
CA TYR A 97 0.22 -7.21 -0.26
C TYR A 97 -0.58 -8.48 -0.51
N PHE A 98 -1.31 -8.57 -1.63
CA PHE A 98 -1.98 -9.79 -2.05
C PHE A 98 -0.96 -10.90 -2.31
N PHE A 99 0.11 -10.62 -3.05
CA PHE A 99 1.19 -11.59 -3.27
C PHE A 99 1.88 -12.00 -1.97
N MET A 100 2.11 -11.07 -1.04
CA MET A 100 2.63 -11.43 0.28
C MET A 100 1.69 -12.34 1.06
N THR A 101 0.40 -12.05 1.02
CA THR A 101 -0.62 -12.87 1.67
C THR A 101 -0.59 -14.28 1.11
N SER A 102 -0.63 -14.44 -0.22
CA SER A 102 -0.58 -15.75 -0.89
C SER A 102 0.66 -16.56 -0.51
N ALA A 103 1.82 -15.92 -0.46
CA ALA A 103 3.08 -16.59 -0.11
C ALA A 103 3.15 -17.01 1.37
N SER A 104 2.61 -16.18 2.26
CA SER A 104 2.68 -16.37 3.70
C SER A 104 1.62 -17.34 4.24
N VAL A 105 0.52 -17.59 3.52
CA VAL A 105 -0.50 -18.57 3.94
C VAL A 105 0.09 -19.98 4.12
N PHE A 106 1.08 -20.37 3.31
CA PHE A 106 1.64 -21.71 3.34
C PHE A 106 2.95 -21.83 4.13
N ASN A 107 3.71 -20.74 4.27
CA ASN A 107 5.06 -20.77 4.82
C ASN A 107 5.33 -19.76 5.95
N ALA A 108 4.32 -19.06 6.47
CA ALA A 108 4.54 -18.14 7.59
C ALA A 108 4.84 -18.86 8.90
N ILE A 109 5.79 -18.29 9.66
CA ILE A 109 6.16 -18.71 11.03
C ILE A 109 4.95 -18.64 11.98
N ASN A 110 4.01 -17.72 11.74
CA ASN A 110 2.80 -17.57 12.53
C ASN A 110 1.58 -17.22 11.66
N TRP A 111 0.38 -17.55 12.15
CA TRP A 111 -0.89 -17.31 11.46
C TRP A 111 -1.27 -15.82 11.38
N LEU A 112 -0.68 -14.96 12.23
CA LEU A 112 -1.02 -13.55 12.32
C LEU A 112 -0.45 -12.76 11.12
N THR A 113 0.74 -13.10 10.67
CA THR A 113 1.41 -12.46 9.53
C THR A 113 0.58 -12.49 8.23
N PRO A 114 0.09 -13.66 7.74
CA PRO A 114 -0.75 -13.69 6.55
C PRO A 114 -2.07 -12.93 6.75
N LEU A 115 -2.66 -12.96 7.96
CA LEU A 115 -3.88 -12.20 8.25
C LEU A 115 -3.63 -10.68 8.20
N GLN A 116 -2.48 -10.21 8.69
CA GLN A 116 -2.09 -8.80 8.61
C GLN A 116 -1.89 -8.36 7.17
N PHE A 117 -1.23 -9.17 6.34
CA PHE A 117 -1.08 -8.88 4.91
C PHE A 117 -2.41 -8.88 4.17
N ALA A 118 -3.33 -9.78 4.50
CA ALA A 118 -4.69 -9.78 3.96
C ALA A 118 -5.44 -8.51 4.36
N THR A 119 -5.29 -8.08 5.62
CA THR A 119 -5.90 -6.84 6.13
C THR A 119 -5.35 -5.61 5.41
N TYR A 120 -4.03 -5.54 5.21
CA TYR A 120 -3.42 -4.49 4.40
C TYR A 120 -3.93 -4.51 2.97
N THR A 121 -4.03 -5.68 2.34
CA THR A 121 -4.61 -5.82 0.99
C THR A 121 -6.02 -5.20 0.93
N MET A 122 -6.89 -5.59 1.86
CA MET A 122 -8.26 -5.06 1.97
C MET A 122 -8.31 -3.54 2.15
N ILE A 123 -7.51 -2.98 3.07
CA ILE A 123 -7.46 -1.53 3.30
C ILE A 123 -7.05 -0.80 2.01
N ASN A 124 -6.06 -1.30 1.28
CA ASN A 124 -5.59 -0.69 0.04
C ASN A 124 -6.63 -0.76 -1.08
N VAL A 125 -7.37 -1.88 -1.19
CA VAL A 125 -8.52 -2.00 -2.11
C VAL A 125 -9.59 -0.96 -1.77
N VAL A 126 -9.92 -0.80 -0.48
CA VAL A 126 -10.90 0.18 -0.02
C VAL A 126 -10.45 1.62 -0.31
N LEU A 127 -9.17 1.95 -0.06
CA LEU A 127 -8.60 3.25 -0.41
C LEU A 127 -8.69 3.53 -1.91
N ALA A 128 -8.34 2.55 -2.74
CA ALA A 128 -8.43 2.68 -4.19
C ALA A 128 -9.88 2.83 -4.67
N PHE A 129 -10.82 2.06 -4.09
CA PHE A 129 -12.24 2.15 -4.41
C PHE A 129 -12.80 3.54 -4.11
N PHE A 130 -12.55 4.07 -2.90
CA PHE A 130 -13.04 5.41 -2.53
C PHE A 130 -12.38 6.52 -3.35
N GLY A 131 -11.07 6.43 -3.59
CA GLY A 131 -10.38 7.36 -4.50
C GLY A 131 -10.97 7.33 -5.91
N GLY A 132 -11.25 6.14 -6.44
CA GLY A 132 -11.81 5.95 -7.78
C GLY A 132 -13.25 6.41 -7.90
N ALA A 133 -14.09 6.08 -6.93
CA ALA A 133 -15.49 6.51 -6.90
C ALA A 133 -15.62 8.04 -6.88
N GLU A 134 -14.82 8.71 -6.06
CA GLU A 134 -14.83 10.18 -5.98
C GLU A 134 -14.19 10.82 -7.22
N TYR A 135 -13.21 10.16 -7.85
CA TYR A 135 -12.66 10.59 -9.13
C TYR A 135 -13.72 10.57 -10.25
N VAL A 136 -14.48 9.47 -10.36
CA VAL A 136 -15.53 9.31 -11.39
C VAL A 136 -16.67 10.30 -11.17
N LYS A 137 -17.11 10.49 -9.92
CA LYS A 137 -18.18 11.44 -9.58
C LYS A 137 -17.88 12.89 -9.98
N ARG A 138 -16.58 13.24 -10.04
CA ARG A 138 -16.11 14.60 -10.33
C ARG A 138 -15.72 14.81 -11.80
N LYS A 139 -15.81 13.78 -12.63
CA LYS A 139 -15.59 13.85 -14.08
C LYS A 139 -16.91 14.07 -14.79
#